data_AF-A0A2C5XGG7-F1
#
_entry.id   AF-A0A2C5XGG7-F1
#
_cell.length_a   1.000
_cell.length_b   1.000
_cell.length_c   1.000
_cell.angle_alpha   90.00
_cell.angle_beta   90.00
_cell.angle_gamma   90.00
#
_symmetry.space_group_name_H-M   'P 1'
#
loop_
_entity.id
_entity.type
_entity.pdbx_description
1 polymer ?
#
loop_
_entity_poly.entity_id
_entity_poly.type
_entity_poly.pdbx_seq_one_letter_code
_entity_poly.pdbx_strand_id
1 'polypeptide(L)'
;MAPPCEPFPASKLPLMVQRDVHGRRRKPDPAVGPVNLESCELLRMVQWNQLEFTKFVAVERLFRRCKDRKGYFLVETTAWEDRDHGPERGEASEAAQPRKLLQWSLSWLDV
;
A
#
# COMPACT_ATOMS: atom_id res chain seq x y z
N MET A 1 5.11 -13.02 14.93
CA MET A 1 3.89 -12.21 15.17
C MET A 1 4.23 -10.77 14.86
N ALA A 2 3.36 -10.02 14.17
CA ALA A 2 3.60 -8.59 13.95
C ALA A 2 3.50 -7.85 15.30
N PRO A 3 4.48 -7.01 15.68
CA PRO A 3 4.42 -6.28 16.93
C PRO A 3 3.24 -5.29 16.92
N PRO A 4 2.67 -4.93 18.09
CA PRO A 4 1.69 -3.86 18.18
C PRO A 4 2.28 -2.56 17.63
N CYS A 5 1.72 -2.06 16.53
CA CYS A 5 2.07 -0.77 15.98
C CYS A 5 1.04 0.25 16.46
N GLU A 6 1.49 1.34 17.08
CA GLU A 6 0.59 2.45 17.40
C GLU A 6 0.09 3.10 16.11
N PRO A 7 -1.23 3.34 15.98
CA PRO A 7 -1.76 4.03 14.82
C PRO A 7 -1.28 5.49 14.81
N PHE A 8 -0.95 5.99 13.64
CA PHE A 8 -0.54 7.37 13.44
C PHE A 8 -1.21 7.94 12.18
N PRO A 9 -1.40 9.27 12.09
CA PRO A 9 -2.00 9.88 10.91
C PRO A 9 -1.10 9.70 9.67
N ALA A 10 -1.71 9.50 8.50
CA ALA A 10 -0.99 9.30 7.24
C ALA A 10 0.02 10.42 6.93
N SER A 11 -0.24 11.65 7.38
CA SER A 11 0.68 12.78 7.22
C SER A 11 2.05 12.60 7.88
N LYS A 12 2.15 11.75 8.90
CA LYS A 12 3.40 11.42 9.58
C LYS A 12 4.14 10.25 8.91
N LEU A 13 3.60 9.64 7.86
CA LEU A 13 4.18 8.46 7.22
C LEU A 13 5.63 8.69 6.74
N PRO A 14 6.00 9.82 6.08
CA PRO A 14 7.38 10.06 5.65
C PRO A 14 8.39 10.08 6.80
N LEU A 15 7.96 10.49 8.00
CA LEU A 15 8.78 10.48 9.20
C LEU A 15 8.84 9.08 9.83
N MET A 16 7.70 8.37 9.86
CA MET A 16 7.59 7.06 10.50
C MET A 16 8.31 5.95 9.73
N VAL A 17 8.38 6.01 8.38
CA VAL A 17 9.20 5.02 7.62
C VAL A 17 10.67 5.04 7.99
N GLN A 18 11.19 6.17 8.48
CA GLN A 18 12.58 6.25 8.89
C GLN A 18 12.88 5.42 10.14
N ARG A 19 11.86 4.85 10.80
CA ARG A 19 11.99 3.99 11.97
C ARG A 19 11.71 2.52 11.61
N ASP A 20 12.42 1.62 12.27
CA ASP A 20 12.21 0.17 12.21
C ASP A 20 11.04 -0.25 13.12
N VAL A 21 10.70 -1.53 13.10
CA VAL A 21 9.63 -2.11 13.93
C VAL A 21 9.89 -2.03 15.44
N HIS A 22 11.11 -1.66 15.84
CA HIS A 22 11.50 -1.45 17.24
C HIS A 22 11.59 0.03 17.60
N GLY A 23 11.13 0.93 16.70
CA GLY A 23 11.18 2.38 16.89
C GLY A 23 12.56 3.00 16.70
N ARG A 24 13.59 2.22 16.32
CA ARG A 24 14.94 2.74 16.08
C ARG A 24 15.04 3.29 14.67
N ARG A 25 15.88 4.30 14.46
CA ARG A 25 16.11 4.85 13.12
C ARG A 25 16.72 3.77 12.19
N ARG A 26 16.11 3.58 11.01
CA ARG A 26 16.62 2.71 9.95
C ARG A 26 17.97 3.22 9.48
N LYS A 27 18.87 2.28 9.17
CA LYS A 27 20.13 2.61 8.52
C LYS A 27 19.86 2.73 7.02
N PRO A 28 20.15 3.88 6.40
CA PRO A 28 19.97 4.06 4.97
C PRO A 28 20.86 3.07 4.20
N ASP A 29 20.39 2.66 3.03
CA ASP A 29 21.24 1.97 2.05
C ASP A 29 22.27 2.99 1.52
N PRO A 30 23.56 2.66 1.46
CA PRO A 30 24.59 3.61 1.04
C PRO A 30 24.43 4.12 -0.40
N ALA A 31 23.76 3.36 -1.28
CA ALA A 31 23.52 3.74 -2.66
C ALA A 31 22.24 4.59 -2.84
N VAL A 32 21.24 4.41 -1.97
CA VAL A 32 19.91 5.06 -2.10
C VAL A 32 19.74 6.23 -1.13
N GLY A 33 20.43 6.21 0.02
CA GLY A 33 20.29 7.23 1.06
C GLY A 33 19.07 7.01 1.95
N PRO A 34 18.56 8.08 2.61
CA PRO A 34 17.34 8.03 3.41
C PRO A 34 16.14 7.56 2.61
N VAL A 35 15.17 6.92 3.27
CA VAL A 35 13.99 6.38 2.58
C VAL A 35 13.16 7.54 2.02
N ASN A 36 13.05 7.63 0.70
CA ASN A 36 12.12 8.53 0.01
C ASN A 36 10.96 7.72 -0.57
N LEU A 37 9.75 7.90 -0.02
CA LEU A 37 8.55 7.17 -0.43
C LEU A 37 8.22 7.32 -1.91
N GLU A 38 8.39 8.51 -2.47
CA GLU A 38 8.07 8.79 -3.88
C GLU A 38 8.97 8.01 -4.85
N SER A 39 10.22 7.77 -4.44
CA SER A 39 11.18 6.96 -5.22
C SER A 39 10.99 5.46 -5.08
N CYS A 40 10.19 5.01 -4.10
CA CYS A 40 9.88 3.61 -3.92
C CYS A 40 8.81 3.16 -4.92
N GLU A 41 8.93 1.94 -5.41
CA GLU A 41 7.96 1.33 -6.31
C GLU A 41 6.59 1.22 -5.63
N LEU A 42 5.55 1.68 -6.33
CA LEU A 42 4.16 1.58 -5.88
C LEU A 42 3.55 0.26 -6.35
N LEU A 43 3.03 -0.50 -5.40
CA LEU A 43 2.36 -1.78 -5.59
C LEU A 43 0.90 -1.67 -5.17
N ARG A 44 0.04 -2.39 -5.88
CA ARG A 44 -1.40 -2.48 -5.61
C ARG A 44 -1.76 -3.90 -5.23
N MET A 45 -2.54 -4.05 -4.16
CA MET A 45 -3.04 -5.34 -3.70
C MET A 45 -4.51 -5.21 -3.32
N VAL A 46 -5.35 -6.13 -3.79
CA VAL A 46 -6.74 -6.22 -3.36
C VAL A 46 -6.82 -7.11 -2.13
N GLN A 47 -7.45 -6.60 -1.07
CA GLN A 47 -7.76 -7.34 0.14
C GLN A 47 -9.27 -7.37 0.36
N TRP A 48 -9.78 -8.42 1.01
CA TRP A 48 -11.19 -8.51 1.35
C TRP A 48 -11.40 -8.05 2.79
N ASN A 49 -12.22 -7.03 2.98
CA ASN A 49 -12.61 -6.57 4.31
C ASN A 49 -14.03 -7.03 4.63
N GLN A 50 -14.23 -7.52 5.85
CA GLN A 50 -15.54 -7.93 6.33
C GLN A 50 -16.27 -6.72 6.91
N LEU A 51 -17.44 -6.40 6.35
CA LEU A 51 -18.29 -5.31 6.84
C LEU A 51 -19.36 -5.82 7.81
N GLU A 52 -19.94 -6.98 7.50
CA GLU A 52 -20.96 -7.67 8.29
C GLU A 52 -20.66 -9.18 8.30
N PHE A 53 -21.39 -9.97 9.09
CA PHE A 53 -21.18 -11.43 9.18
C PHE A 53 -21.13 -12.15 7.83
N THR A 54 -21.87 -11.66 6.83
CA THR A 54 -21.96 -12.30 5.50
C THR A 54 -21.51 -11.40 4.35
N LYS A 55 -21.12 -10.15 4.61
CA LYS A 55 -20.76 -9.19 3.56
C LYS A 55 -19.28 -8.87 3.59
N PHE A 56 -18.64 -9.11 2.46
CA PHE A 56 -17.24 -8.78 2.20
C PHE A 56 -17.16 -7.77 1.07
N VAL A 57 -16.26 -6.81 1.21
CA VAL A 57 -15.98 -5.80 0.18
C VAL A 57 -14.52 -5.91 -0.23
N ALA A 58 -14.26 -5.82 -1.53
CA ALA A 58 -12.92 -5.71 -2.05
C ALA A 58 -12.40 -4.31 -1.72
N VAL A 59 -11.30 -4.24 -0.99
CA VAL A 59 -10.59 -3.01 -0.64
C VAL A 59 -9.25 -3.04 -1.34
N GLU A 60 -9.02 -2.05 -2.17
CA GLU A 60 -7.71 -1.81 -2.75
C GLU A 60 -6.79 -1.21 -1.70
N ARG A 61 -5.59 -1.79 -1.56
CA ARG A 61 -4.53 -1.27 -0.72
C ARG A 61 -3.29 -1.00 -1.56
N LEU A 62 -2.65 0.11 -1.24
CA LEU A 62 -1.45 0.59 -1.90
C LEU A 62 -0.25 0.39 -0.97
N PHE A 63 0.86 -0.07 -1.54
CA PHE A 63 2.09 -0.33 -0.81
C PHE A 63 3.30 0.22 -1.55
N ARG A 64 4.21 0.87 -0.83
CA ARG A 64 5.52 1.25 -1.36
C ARG A 64 6.56 0.20 -0.99
N ARG A 65 7.28 -0.34 -1.98
CA ARG A 65 8.43 -1.23 -1.78
C ARG A 65 9.70 -0.40 -1.68
N CYS A 66 10.15 -0.20 -0.45
CA CYS A 66 11.32 0.61 -0.13
C CYS A 66 12.51 -0.26 0.23
N LYS A 67 13.72 0.32 0.19
CA LYS A 67 14.97 -0.35 0.50
C LYS A 67 15.70 0.36 1.65
N ASP A 68 16.18 -0.42 2.61
CA ASP A 68 17.13 0.04 3.62
C ASP A 68 18.38 -0.86 3.59
N ARG A 69 19.31 -0.63 4.53
CA ARG A 69 20.54 -1.43 4.62
C ARG A 69 20.30 -2.93 4.82
N LYS A 70 19.19 -3.33 5.43
CA LYS A 70 18.86 -4.74 5.69
C LYS A 70 18.15 -5.41 4.52
N GLY A 71 17.55 -4.64 3.61
CA GLY A 71 16.92 -5.14 2.40
C GLY A 71 15.66 -4.38 2.02
N TYR A 72 14.79 -5.04 1.29
CA TYR A 72 13.49 -4.47 0.91
C TYR A 72 12.45 -4.66 2.01
N PHE A 73 11.56 -3.69 2.15
CA PHE A 73 10.41 -3.75 3.02
C PHE A 73 9.21 -3.07 2.37
N LEU A 74 8.02 -3.49 2.79
CA LEU A 74 6.76 -2.94 2.31
C LEU A 74 6.18 -1.98 3.36
N VAL A 75 5.63 -0.88 2.87
CA VAL A 75 4.94 0.13 3.68
C VAL A 75 3.56 0.30 3.07
N GLU A 76 2.52 0.08 3.85
CA GLU A 76 1.17 0.42 3.40
C GLU A 76 1.05 1.94 3.30
N THR A 77 0.66 2.43 2.13
CA THR A 77 0.55 3.86 1.82
C THR A 77 -0.86 4.27 1.37
N THR A 78 -1.86 3.39 1.42
CA THR A 78 -3.24 3.66 0.98
C THR A 78 -3.75 5.05 1.38
N ALA A 79 -3.74 5.37 2.69
CA ALA A 79 -4.21 6.67 3.19
C ALA A 79 -3.23 7.84 2.94
N TRP A 80 -1.99 7.56 2.56
CA TRP A 80 -0.99 8.56 2.21
C TRP A 80 -1.10 8.98 0.75
N GLU A 81 -1.31 8.05 -0.18
CA GLU A 81 -1.53 8.33 -1.61
C GLU A 81 -2.88 9.06 -1.84
N ASP A 82 -3.88 8.82 -0.98
CA ASP A 82 -5.19 9.51 -1.00
C ASP A 82 -5.08 11.04 -0.77
N ARG A 83 -3.92 11.53 -0.30
CA ARG A 83 -3.64 12.97 -0.16
C ARG A 83 -3.22 13.62 -1.48
N ASP A 84 -2.64 12.84 -2.40
CA ASP A 84 -2.18 13.30 -3.70
C ASP A 84 -3.22 13.01 -4.80
N HIS A 85 -4.05 11.99 -4.61
CA HIS A 85 -5.30 11.79 -5.33
C HIS A 85 -6.44 12.49 -4.60
N GLY A 86 -6.56 13.82 -4.77
CA GLY A 86 -7.85 14.48 -4.52
C GLY A 86 -8.97 13.73 -5.25
N PRO A 87 -10.25 13.85 -4.81
CA PRO A 87 -11.33 13.17 -5.50
C PRO A 87 -11.28 13.58 -6.97
N GLU A 88 -10.95 12.67 -7.87
CA GLU A 88 -11.22 12.86 -9.28
C GLU A 88 -12.74 13.00 -9.39
N ARG A 89 -13.17 14.27 -9.38
CA ARG A 89 -14.52 14.68 -9.68
C ARG A 89 -14.79 14.15 -11.08
N GLY A 90 -15.71 13.20 -11.19
CA GLY A 90 -16.15 12.70 -12.48
C GLY A 90 -16.62 13.87 -13.35
N GLU A 91 -15.97 14.05 -14.49
CA GLU A 91 -16.64 14.55 -15.68
C GLU A 91 -17.10 13.34 -16.47
N ALA A 92 -18.43 13.21 -16.55
CA ALA A 92 -19.08 12.29 -17.46
C ALA A 92 -18.71 12.67 -18.90
N SER A 93 -17.95 11.81 -19.56
CA SER A 93 -18.08 11.64 -21.01
C SER A 93 -18.37 10.18 -21.30
N GLU A 94 -19.51 10.03 -21.94
CA GLU A 94 -20.15 8.82 -22.42
C GLU A 94 -19.23 7.96 -23.30
N ALA A 95 -19.48 6.64 -23.24
CA ALA A 95 -18.98 5.58 -24.11
C ALA A 95 -17.50 5.12 -23.96
N ALA A 96 -17.23 4.30 -22.93
CA ALA A 96 -16.24 3.24 -23.05
C ALA A 96 -16.70 1.98 -22.27
N GLN A 97 -16.69 0.87 -23.00
CA GLN A 97 -17.17 -0.49 -22.69
C GLN A 97 -16.89 -1.01 -21.26
N PRO A 98 -17.69 -1.99 -20.76
CA PRO A 98 -17.41 -2.60 -19.47
C PRO A 98 -16.03 -3.25 -19.52
N ARG A 99 -15.08 -2.74 -18.74
CA ARG A 99 -13.81 -3.42 -18.46
C ARG A 99 -14.12 -4.68 -17.66
N LYS A 100 -14.58 -5.71 -18.35
CA LYS A 100 -14.41 -7.09 -17.93
C LYS A 100 -12.92 -7.31 -17.81
N LEU A 101 -12.45 -7.46 -16.57
CA LEU A 101 -11.44 -8.44 -16.17
C LEU A 101 -11.05 -8.18 -14.72
N LEU A 102 -11.57 -8.99 -13.82
CA LEU A 102 -10.77 -9.60 -12.76
C LEU A 102 -11.28 -11.04 -12.59
N GLN A 103 -11.09 -11.85 -13.64
CA GLN A 103 -11.12 -13.31 -13.56
C GLN A 103 -9.81 -13.74 -12.90
N TRP A 104 -9.76 -13.79 -11.57
CA TRP A 104 -8.59 -14.28 -10.86
C TRP A 104 -8.64 -15.81 -10.78
N SER A 105 -7.75 -16.43 -11.56
CA SER A 105 -7.12 -17.75 -11.37
C SER A 105 -7.90 -18.83 -10.59
N LEU A 106 -8.55 -19.73 -11.34
CA LEU A 106 -8.79 -21.12 -10.93
C LEU A 106 -7.49 -21.94 -11.06
N SER A 107 -6.50 -21.67 -10.21
CA SER A 107 -5.31 -22.53 -10.12
C SER A 107 -4.75 -22.54 -8.69
N TRP A 108 -5.57 -22.99 -7.75
CA TRP A 108 -5.13 -23.42 -6.42
C TRP A 108 -5.45 -24.92 -6.19
N LEU A 109 -5.53 -25.68 -7.28
CA LEU A 109 -5.62 -27.14 -7.29
C LEU A 109 -4.71 -27.65 -8.40
N ASP A 110 -3.40 -27.54 -8.19
CA ASP A 110 -2.39 -28.39 -8.83
C ASP A 110 -1.13 -28.31 -7.97
N VAL A 111 -1.03 -29.25 -7.02
CA VAL A 111 0.10 -30.08 -6.54
C VAL A 111 -0.23 -30.61 -5.15
#